data_AF-A0A836VDM3-F1
#
_entry.id   AF-A0A836VDM3-F1
#
_cell.length_a   1.000
_cell.length_b   1.000
_cell.length_c   1.000
_cell.angle_alpha   90.00
_cell.angle_beta   90.00
_cell.angle_gamma   90.00
#
_symmetry.space_group_name_H-M   'P 1'
#
loop_
_entity.id
_entity.type
_entity.pdbx_description
1 polymer ?
#
loop_
_entity_poly.entity_id
_entity_poly.type
_entity_poly.pdbx_seq_one_letter_code
_entity_poly.pdbx_strand_id
1 'polypeptide(L)'
;MANSKYKIKTVVLRPILDLSEAEQIVENGKTSLFRSMLQKPKKMEVHVHSIKLSYEAFLILSGKYNANFYRKAVHTINVEPTVREIIVGDGVFPIKQGRGVLGKLNYKIKSGTKRKNQIDLELEEHV
;
A
#
# COMPACT_ATOMS: atom_id res chain seq x y z
N MET A 1 3.73 27.52 -22.07
CA MET A 1 4.32 27.11 -20.78
C MET A 1 3.37 27.54 -19.67
N ALA A 2 2.75 26.61 -18.96
CA ALA A 2 1.71 26.91 -17.97
C ALA A 2 2.35 27.43 -16.67
N ASN A 3 1.92 28.61 -16.23
CA ASN A 3 2.36 29.29 -15.02
C ASN A 3 1.77 28.55 -13.80
N SER A 4 2.47 27.53 -13.29
CA SER A 4 1.99 26.76 -12.14
C SER A 4 2.13 27.59 -10.87
N LYS A 5 0.98 27.89 -10.26
CA LYS A 5 0.88 28.71 -9.04
C LYS A 5 1.36 27.88 -7.84
N TYR A 6 2.64 27.98 -7.49
CA TYR A 6 3.20 27.24 -6.35
C TYR A 6 2.73 27.87 -5.03
N LYS A 7 2.22 27.04 -4.11
CA LYS A 7 1.90 27.46 -2.74
C LYS A 7 3.16 27.35 -1.89
N ILE A 8 3.79 28.48 -1.57
CA ILE A 8 4.91 28.54 -0.64
C ILE A 8 4.39 28.20 0.77
N LYS A 9 5.05 27.26 1.45
CA LYS A 9 4.82 26.94 2.86
C LYS A 9 6.12 27.10 3.62
N THR A 10 6.09 27.84 4.71
CA THR A 10 7.21 27.92 5.65
C THR A 10 7.07 26.78 6.67
N VAL A 11 8.06 25.91 6.75
CA VAL A 11 8.16 24.89 7.79
C VAL A 11 9.17 25.37 8.82
N VAL A 12 8.77 25.45 10.08
CA VAL A 12 9.63 25.82 11.19
C VAL A 12 9.85 24.59 12.06
N LEU A 13 11.11 24.27 12.34
CA LEU A 13 11.47 23.23 13.29
C LEU A 13 11.27 23.76 14.71
N ARG A 14 10.43 23.07 15.50
CA ARG A 14 10.34 23.31 16.93
C ARG A 14 11.39 22.43 17.63
N PRO A 15 12.36 23.00 18.36
CA PRO A 15 13.26 22.20 19.18
C PRO A 15 12.45 21.39 20.20
N ILE A 16 12.77 20.10 20.30
CA ILE A 16 12.13 19.15 21.23
C ILE A 16 12.80 19.23 22.62
N LEU A 17 14.05 19.66 22.65
CA LEU A 17 14.89 19.76 23.84
C LEU A 17 15.53 21.15 23.88
N ASP A 18 15.41 21.83 25.02
CA ASP A 18 16.11 23.10 25.23
C ASP A 18 17.50 22.89 25.86
N LEU A 19 18.31 23.96 25.87
CA LEU A 19 19.68 23.88 26.38
C LEU A 19 19.72 23.55 27.88
N SER A 20 18.79 24.09 28.67
CA SER A 20 18.77 23.90 30.12
C SER A 20 18.39 22.47 30.51
N GLU A 21 17.44 21.88 29.80
CA GLU A 21 17.05 20.48 29.92
C GLU A 21 18.22 19.57 29.51
N ALA A 22 18.89 19.90 28.40
CA ALA A 22 20.07 19.17 27.97
C ALA A 22 21.22 19.22 29.00
N GLU A 23 21.49 20.40 29.56
CA GLU A 23 22.46 20.59 30.65
C GLU A 23 22.12 19.74 31.86
N GLN A 24 20.84 19.73 32.27
CA GLN A 24 20.39 18.96 33.43
C GLN A 24 20.51 17.44 33.19
N ILE A 25 20.17 16.95 31.99
CA ILE A 25 20.32 15.55 31.62
C ILE A 25 21.80 15.13 31.69
N VAL A 26 22.68 15.92 31.08
CA VAL A 26 24.12 15.64 31.06
C VAL A 26 24.69 15.70 32.48
N GLU A 27 24.34 16.70 33.27
CA GLU A 27 24.80 16.87 34.65
C GLU A 27 24.35 15.70 35.56
N ASN A 28 23.13 15.19 35.35
CA ASN A 28 22.64 14.02 36.06
C ASN A 28 23.37 12.74 35.65
N GLY A 29 23.71 12.61 34.37
CA GLY A 29 24.35 11.45 33.77
C GLY A 29 25.89 11.45 33.80
N LYS A 30 26.56 12.55 34.13
CA LYS A 30 28.02 12.71 33.89
C LYS A 30 28.92 11.69 34.60
N THR A 31 28.45 11.10 35.71
CA THR A 31 29.22 10.06 36.42
C THR A 31 28.91 8.64 35.92
N SER A 32 27.92 8.46 35.04
CA SER A 32 27.47 7.14 34.58
C SER A 32 28.55 6.38 33.80
N LEU A 33 29.38 7.09 33.04
CA LEU A 33 30.48 6.51 32.26
C LEU A 33 31.56 5.86 33.13
N PHE A 34 31.66 6.24 34.41
CA PHE A 34 32.65 5.71 35.35
C PHE A 34 32.13 4.54 36.17
N ARG A 35 31.00 3.94 35.80
CA ARG A 35 30.36 2.86 36.58
C ARG A 35 31.25 1.61 36.72
N SER A 36 32.14 1.36 35.77
CA SER A 36 33.07 0.22 35.79
C SER A 36 34.32 0.46 36.64
N MET A 37 34.57 1.69 37.10
CA MET A 37 35.73 1.99 37.94
C MET A 37 35.50 1.49 39.36
N LEU A 38 36.56 0.94 39.97
CA LEU A 38 36.56 0.50 41.36
C LEU A 38 36.19 1.64 42.31
N GLN A 39 36.66 2.86 42.02
CA GLN A 39 36.25 4.09 42.69
C GLN A 39 35.62 5.03 41.67
N LYS A 40 34.31 5.17 41.76
CA LYS A 40 33.54 6.09 40.92
C LYS A 40 33.73 7.53 41.44
N PRO A 41 34.12 8.49 40.58
CA PRO A 41 34.27 9.89 40.97
C PRO A 41 32.94 10.52 41.37
N LYS A 42 33.01 11.50 42.28
CA LYS A 42 31.85 12.30 42.69
C LYS A 42 31.45 13.24 41.56
N LYS A 43 30.18 13.68 41.56
CA LYS A 43 29.70 14.64 40.55
C LYS A 43 30.54 15.93 40.50
N MET A 44 31.00 16.44 41.63
CA MET A 44 31.82 17.66 41.69
C MET A 44 33.22 17.52 41.08
N GLU A 45 33.73 16.30 40.92
CA GLU A 45 35.05 16.02 40.33
C GLU A 45 34.98 15.87 38.80
N VAL A 46 33.77 15.79 38.26
CA VAL A 46 33.52 15.64 36.82
C VAL A 46 32.91 16.92 36.28
N HIS A 47 33.63 17.59 35.38
CA HIS A 47 33.18 18.83 34.75
C HIS A 47 32.75 18.58 33.30
N VAL A 48 31.60 19.15 32.94
CA VAL A 48 31.12 19.14 31.55
C VAL A 48 31.82 20.28 30.81
N HIS A 49 32.60 19.96 29.77
CA HIS A 49 33.37 20.96 29.03
C HIS A 49 32.49 21.84 28.13
N SER A 50 31.58 21.22 27.36
CA SER A 50 30.67 21.94 26.47
C SER A 50 29.48 21.08 26.08
N ILE A 51 28.33 21.71 25.88
CA ILE A 51 27.13 21.10 25.27
C ILE A 51 26.76 21.92 24.04
N LYS A 52 26.51 21.25 22.92
CA LYS A 52 26.05 21.87 21.67
C LYS A 52 24.82 21.13 21.17
N LEU A 53 23.71 21.85 21.07
CA LEU A 53 22.51 21.35 20.42
C LEU A 53 22.60 21.58 18.92
N SER A 54 22.29 20.56 18.14
CA SER A 54 22.25 20.63 16.67
C SER A 54 20.88 20.17 16.19
N TYR A 55 20.34 20.82 15.17
CA TYR A 55 19.15 20.34 14.49
C TYR A 55 19.52 19.22 13.53
N GLU A 56 18.75 18.13 13.56
CA GLU A 56 18.87 17.07 12.57
C GLU A 56 18.11 17.42 11.30
N ALA A 57 18.69 17.12 10.13
CA ALA A 57 18.02 17.31 8.85
C ALA A 57 16.94 16.25 8.64
N PHE A 58 15.77 16.63 8.16
CA PHE A 58 14.69 15.71 7.81
C PHE A 58 14.16 16.00 6.40
N LEU A 59 13.72 14.96 5.70
CA LEU A 59 13.12 15.05 4.37
C LEU A 59 11.65 14.65 4.47
N ILE A 60 10.73 15.56 4.09
CA ILE A 60 9.31 15.23 3.92
C ILE A 60 9.06 14.89 2.46
N LEU A 61 8.80 13.61 2.18
CA LEU A 61 8.29 13.15 0.89
C LEU A 61 6.78 12.93 0.99
N SER A 62 6.02 13.59 0.12
CA SER A 62 4.58 13.33 -0.02
C SER A 62 4.23 12.97 -1.45
N GLY A 63 3.61 11.81 -1.65
CA GLY A 63 3.08 11.36 -2.93
C GLY A 63 1.58 11.11 -2.83
N LYS A 64 0.84 11.45 -3.89
CA LYS A 64 -0.56 11.05 -4.07
C LYS A 64 -0.62 10.10 -5.25
N TYR A 65 -1.07 8.88 -5.03
CA TYR A 65 -1.34 7.92 -6.10
C TYR A 65 -2.84 7.64 -6.18
N ASN A 66 -3.32 7.37 -7.39
CA ASN A 66 -4.63 6.77 -7.61
C ASN A 66 -4.39 5.41 -8.27
N ALA A 67 -5.05 4.38 -7.78
CA ALA A 67 -5.03 3.05 -8.37
C ALA A 67 -6.44 2.71 -8.84
N ASN A 68 -6.58 2.33 -10.10
CA ASN A 68 -7.83 1.77 -10.61
C ASN A 68 -7.78 0.27 -10.37
N PHE A 69 -8.73 -0.25 -9.60
CA PHE A 69 -8.84 -1.67 -9.33
C PHE A 69 -9.83 -2.30 -10.30
N TYR A 70 -9.38 -3.31 -11.03
CA TYR A 70 -10.25 -4.11 -11.89
C TYR A 70 -10.29 -5.53 -11.34
N ARG A 71 -11.48 -6.07 -11.11
CA ARG A 71 -11.68 -7.47 -10.73
C ARG A 71 -12.09 -8.29 -11.94
N LYS A 72 -11.61 -9.52 -12.03
CA LYS A 72 -12.12 -10.50 -12.99
C LYS A 72 -13.44 -11.05 -12.47
N ALA A 73 -14.50 -10.92 -13.25
CA ALA A 73 -15.84 -11.40 -12.95
C ALA A 73 -16.34 -12.32 -14.07
N VAL A 74 -17.18 -13.29 -13.70
CA VAL A 74 -17.82 -14.19 -14.66
C VAL A 74 -19.34 -14.07 -14.51
N HIS A 75 -20.01 -13.61 -15.57
CA HIS A 75 -21.47 -13.51 -15.61
C HIS A 75 -22.06 -14.57 -16.52
N THR A 76 -22.90 -15.44 -15.98
CA THR A 76 -23.58 -16.46 -16.77
C THR A 76 -24.94 -15.96 -17.23
N ILE A 77 -25.15 -15.90 -18.54
CA ILE A 77 -26.44 -15.57 -19.15
C ILE A 77 -27.04 -16.76 -19.89
N ASN A 78 -28.36 -16.88 -19.86
CA ASN A 78 -29.10 -17.89 -20.62
C ASN A 78 -29.49 -17.29 -21.97
N VAL A 79 -29.23 -18.02 -23.06
CA VAL A 79 -29.59 -17.59 -24.41
C VAL A 79 -30.47 -18.61 -25.13
N GLU A 80 -31.11 -18.17 -26.20
CA GLU A 80 -31.88 -19.06 -27.06
C GLU A 80 -30.97 -20.08 -27.76
N PRO A 81 -31.48 -21.29 -28.09
CA PRO A 81 -30.71 -22.33 -28.77
C PRO A 81 -30.19 -21.96 -30.17
N THR A 82 -30.78 -20.95 -30.79
CA THR A 82 -30.47 -20.46 -32.13
C THR A 82 -29.30 -19.48 -32.15
N VAL A 83 -28.96 -18.89 -31.00
CA VAL A 83 -27.81 -17.99 -30.85
C VAL A 83 -26.53 -18.77 -31.12
N ARG A 84 -25.50 -18.12 -31.66
CA ARG A 84 -24.18 -18.73 -31.95
C ARG A 84 -23.04 -18.01 -31.24
N GLU A 85 -23.16 -16.70 -31.11
CA GLU A 85 -22.21 -15.82 -30.46
C GLU A 85 -22.94 -14.63 -29.82
N ILE A 86 -22.33 -14.03 -28.82
CA ILE A 86 -22.79 -12.78 -28.21
C ILE A 86 -21.67 -11.75 -28.33
N ILE A 87 -22.03 -10.54 -28.72
CA ILE A 87 -21.10 -9.42 -28.84
C ILE A 87 -21.43 -8.40 -27.76
N VAL A 88 -20.45 -8.05 -26.93
CA VAL A 88 -20.57 -7.03 -25.88
C VAL A 88 -19.39 -6.07 -26.00
N GLY A 89 -19.66 -4.83 -26.40
CA GLY A 89 -18.59 -3.90 -26.80
C GLY A 89 -17.77 -4.48 -27.95
N ASP A 90 -16.46 -4.54 -27.77
CA ASP A 90 -15.52 -5.15 -28.74
C ASP A 90 -15.27 -6.65 -28.49
N GLY A 91 -15.89 -7.24 -27.46
CA GLY A 91 -15.71 -8.64 -27.09
C GLY A 91 -16.71 -9.57 -27.79
N VAL A 92 -16.21 -10.70 -28.30
CA VAL A 92 -17.03 -11.78 -28.89
C VAL A 92 -16.98 -13.03 -28.00
N PHE A 93 -18.14 -13.46 -27.52
CA PHE A 93 -18.29 -14.59 -26.61
C PHE A 93 -19.02 -15.75 -27.31
N PRO A 94 -18.32 -16.82 -27.68
CA PRO A 94 -18.93 -17.96 -28.37
C PRO A 94 -19.74 -18.82 -27.40
N ILE A 95 -20.82 -19.43 -27.89
CA ILE A 95 -21.53 -20.46 -27.10
C ILE A 95 -20.65 -21.70 -27.00
N LYS A 96 -20.54 -22.25 -25.79
CA LYS A 96 -19.92 -23.55 -25.52
C LYS A 96 -20.74 -24.68 -26.17
N GLN A 97 -20.68 -24.82 -27.49
CA GLN A 97 -21.27 -25.95 -28.21
C GLN A 97 -20.28 -27.13 -28.17
N GLY A 98 -20.57 -28.14 -27.36
CA GLY A 98 -19.77 -29.37 -27.32
C GLY A 98 -19.81 -30.10 -28.66
N ARG A 99 -18.86 -29.83 -29.56
CA ARG A 99 -18.64 -30.63 -30.77
C ARG A 99 -17.65 -31.75 -30.47
N GLY A 100 -18.16 -32.99 -30.49
CA GLY A 100 -17.34 -34.20 -30.45
C GLY A 100 -17.38 -34.99 -29.14
N VAL A 101 -17.05 -36.28 -29.24
CA VAL A 101 -17.11 -37.30 -28.16
C VAL A 101 -16.22 -36.92 -26.96
N LEU A 102 -15.14 -36.16 -27.18
CA LEU A 102 -14.22 -35.65 -26.15
C LEU A 102 -14.66 -34.33 -25.51
N GLY A 103 -15.43 -33.50 -26.22
CA GLY A 103 -16.09 -32.33 -25.64
C GLY A 103 -17.13 -32.72 -24.59
N LYS A 104 -17.56 -33.99 -24.61
CA LYS A 104 -18.53 -34.58 -23.67
C LYS A 104 -18.03 -34.88 -22.27
N LEU A 105 -16.72 -34.96 -22.10
CA LEU A 105 -16.10 -35.39 -20.85
C LEU A 105 -15.84 -34.22 -19.88
N ASN A 106 -15.60 -33.01 -20.43
CA ASN A 106 -15.25 -31.84 -19.62
C ASN A 106 -16.45 -31.01 -19.15
N TYR A 107 -17.64 -31.19 -19.74
CA TYR A 107 -18.85 -30.71 -19.10
C TYR A 107 -19.26 -31.72 -18.04
N LYS A 108 -18.96 -31.42 -16.77
CA LYS A 108 -19.63 -32.08 -15.66
C LYS A 108 -21.13 -32.00 -15.92
N ILE A 109 -21.73 -33.17 -16.15
CA ILE A 109 -23.16 -33.41 -16.24
C ILE A 109 -23.77 -32.83 -14.96
N LYS A 110 -24.19 -31.56 -15.00
CA LYS A 110 -25.11 -30.98 -14.02
C LYS A 110 -26.50 -31.39 -14.50
N SER A 111 -26.98 -32.47 -13.89
CA SER A 111 -28.34 -32.99 -14.02
C SER A 111 -29.36 -31.86 -13.92
N GLY A 112 -30.19 -31.73 -14.95
CA GLY A 112 -31.27 -30.74 -15.01
C GLY A 112 -31.52 -30.28 -16.44
N THR A 113 -32.63 -30.74 -17.00
CA THR A 113 -33.11 -30.56 -18.39
C THR A 113 -33.33 -29.08 -18.83
N LYS A 114 -32.77 -28.08 -18.13
CA LYS A 114 -33.00 -26.64 -18.36
C LYS A 114 -31.77 -25.79 -18.71
N ARG A 115 -30.55 -26.34 -18.77
CA ARG A 115 -29.30 -25.53 -18.90
C ARG A 115 -28.51 -25.72 -20.21
N LYS A 116 -29.17 -25.98 -21.34
CA LYS A 116 -28.46 -26.32 -22.58
C LYS A 116 -27.79 -25.13 -23.30
N ASN A 117 -28.09 -23.88 -22.93
CA ASN A 117 -27.56 -22.69 -23.62
C ASN A 117 -27.16 -21.58 -22.63
N GLN A 118 -26.07 -21.80 -21.91
CA GLN A 118 -25.48 -20.79 -21.04
C GLN A 118 -24.15 -20.30 -21.63
N ILE A 119 -23.91 -18.99 -21.56
CA ILE A 119 -22.61 -18.39 -21.87
C ILE A 119 -22.06 -17.76 -20.61
N ASP A 120 -20.80 -18.05 -20.32
CA ASP A 120 -20.02 -17.37 -19.28
C ASP A 120 -19.29 -16.18 -19.92
N LEU A 121 -19.61 -14.97 -19.46
CA LEU A 121 -18.96 -13.73 -19.86
C LEU A 121 -17.85 -13.41 -18.87
N GLU A 122 -16.61 -13.65 -19.26
CA GLU A 122 -15.42 -13.31 -18.48
C GLU A 122 -15.06 -11.84 -18.75
N LEU A 123 -15.28 -10.97 -17.75
CA LEU A 123 -15.13 -9.51 -17.87
C LEU A 123 -14.21 -8.95 -16.78
N GLU A 124 -13.56 -7.83 -17.07
CA GLU A 124 -12.86 -7.02 -16.07
C GLU A 124 -13.73 -5.83 -15.65
N GLU A 125 -14.09 -5.78 -14.37
CA GLU A 125 -14.96 -4.76 -13.82
C GLU A 125 -14.17 -3.81 -12.93
N HIS A 126 -14.36 -2.51 -13.12
CA HIS A 126 -13.82 -1.49 -12.22
C HIS A 126 -14.53 -1.56 -10.86
N VAL A 127 -13.77 -1.43 -9.77
CA VAL A 127 -14.22 -1.53 -8.37
C VAL A 127 -14.08 -0.20 -7.64
#